data_AF-A0A915PTG4-F1
#
_entry.id   AF-A0A915PTG4-F1
#
_cell.length_a   1.000
_cell.length_b   1.000
_cell.length_c   1.000
_cell.angle_alpha   90.00
_cell.angle_beta   90.00
_cell.angle_gamma   90.00
#
_symmetry.space_group_name_H-M   'P 1'
#
loop_
_entity.id
_entity.type
_entity.pdbx_description
1 polymer ?
#
loop_
_entity_poly.entity_id
_entity_poly.type
_entity_poly.pdbx_seq_one_letter_code
_entity_poly.pdbx_strand_id
1 'polypeptide(L)'
;MNDRAERLLSITPCAYPLLSDTVHCGIDDADLRQTVRVCDPDKAISMSEIEVIKNKLDTIYKRKNKYCVCRPDQLKPCWFRFGFAFLRRMFPVETGVSNLYSREFCPANETLLSFKKSYALVHSTRETIINYGKNFARLLRERWLMGECDEDILFLILLKRPNQLVRKNALSYLPTGIMSQAPYIFASYGSLVQEKIDTFSSLINEFPINKKRLDPLQKIVEAENVNLENGYSLKVVTENLLEQFEATLSQTDEKYPSPNSRSHIPDWAMVVFIMCALLCLLMTIGLCLMRTSVRRGSPRSKPMDTTRRWKAGFVGGMWYDVCKNKIISL
;
A
#
# COMPACT_ATOMS: atom_id res chain seq x y z
N MET A 1 -16.22 17.65 -37.18
CA MET A 1 -16.71 16.76 -36.09
C MET A 1 -15.64 15.77 -35.57
N ASN A 2 -14.33 15.97 -35.84
CA ASN A 2 -13.28 14.98 -35.51
C ASN A 2 -12.33 15.40 -34.37
N ASP A 3 -12.38 16.65 -33.88
CA ASP A 3 -11.41 17.17 -32.90
C ASP A 3 -11.69 16.74 -31.44
N ARG A 4 -12.95 16.44 -31.09
CA ARG A 4 -13.28 15.92 -29.74
C ARG A 4 -12.90 14.46 -29.56
N ALA A 5 -12.91 13.66 -30.63
CA ALA A 5 -12.54 12.25 -30.61
C ALA A 5 -11.02 12.04 -30.47
N GLU A 6 -10.19 12.93 -31.04
CA GLU A 6 -8.73 12.86 -30.91
C GLU A 6 -8.15 13.56 -29.65
N ARG A 7 -8.97 14.36 -28.95
CA ARG A 7 -8.62 14.98 -27.65
C ARG A 7 -8.61 13.99 -26.49
N LEU A 8 -9.20 12.80 -26.65
CA LEU A 8 -9.27 11.75 -25.62
C LEU A 8 -8.17 10.68 -25.73
N LEU A 9 -7.24 10.78 -26.68
CA LEU A 9 -6.27 9.71 -26.93
C LEU A 9 -5.18 9.55 -25.86
N SER A 10 -5.03 10.49 -24.92
CA SER A 10 -4.03 10.39 -23.85
C SER A 10 -4.61 10.79 -22.50
N ILE A 11 -5.13 9.81 -21.77
CA ILE A 11 -5.54 10.00 -20.38
C ILE A 11 -4.27 10.17 -19.53
N THR A 12 -4.13 11.30 -18.85
CA THR A 12 -3.09 11.50 -17.83
C THR A 12 -3.46 10.75 -16.56
N PRO A 13 -2.51 10.42 -15.66
CA PRO A 13 -2.89 9.73 -14.43
C PRO A 13 -3.79 10.56 -13.52
N CYS A 14 -3.78 11.89 -13.64
CA CYS A 14 -4.71 12.78 -12.90
C CYS A 14 -6.10 12.83 -13.53
N ALA A 15 -6.21 12.70 -14.85
CA ALA A 15 -7.48 12.61 -15.56
C ALA A 15 -8.06 11.18 -15.57
N TYR A 16 -7.27 10.18 -15.17
CA TYR A 16 -7.74 8.80 -15.09
C TYR A 16 -8.85 8.67 -14.03
N PRO A 17 -9.97 7.97 -14.34
CA PRO A 17 -11.11 7.88 -13.44
C PRO A 17 -10.77 7.25 -12.08
N LEU A 18 -11.50 7.69 -11.05
CA LEU A 18 -11.52 7.00 -9.77
C LEU A 18 -12.44 5.78 -9.86
N LEU A 19 -12.23 4.78 -9.00
CA LEU A 19 -13.12 3.60 -8.92
C LEU A 19 -14.57 3.97 -8.55
N SER A 20 -14.77 5.11 -7.88
CA SER A 20 -16.09 5.66 -7.57
C SER A 20 -16.80 6.27 -8.78
N ASP A 21 -16.05 6.64 -9.83
CA ASP A 21 -16.60 7.22 -11.04
C ASP A 21 -17.08 6.13 -11.99
N THR A 22 -18.25 5.59 -11.67
CA THR A 22 -18.85 4.50 -12.43
C THR A 22 -19.19 4.84 -13.88
N VAL A 23 -19.30 6.12 -14.23
CA VAL A 23 -19.66 6.57 -15.58
C VAL A 23 -18.45 6.53 -16.49
N HIS A 24 -17.31 7.08 -16.03
CA HIS A 24 -16.12 7.20 -16.86
C HIS A 24 -15.17 6.01 -16.75
N CYS A 25 -15.38 5.11 -15.77
CA CYS A 25 -14.52 3.95 -15.56
C CYS A 25 -14.69 2.84 -16.62
N GLY A 26 -15.75 2.89 -17.42
CA GLY A 26 -15.94 2.02 -18.58
C GLY A 26 -16.28 0.56 -18.27
N ILE A 27 -16.57 0.22 -17.01
CA ILE A 27 -17.07 -1.10 -16.59
C ILE A 27 -18.58 -1.04 -16.45
N ASP A 28 -19.29 -1.60 -17.43
CA ASP A 28 -20.76 -1.48 -17.51
C ASP A 28 -21.46 -2.40 -16.49
N ASP A 29 -20.87 -3.54 -16.14
CA ASP A 29 -21.43 -4.51 -15.19
C ASP A 29 -21.30 -4.03 -13.73
N ALA A 30 -22.43 -3.94 -13.02
CA ALA A 30 -22.48 -3.46 -11.64
C ALA A 30 -21.89 -4.45 -10.63
N ASP A 31 -22.07 -5.75 -10.85
CA ASP A 31 -21.57 -6.80 -9.97
C ASP A 31 -20.04 -6.89 -10.07
N LEU A 32 -19.49 -6.75 -11.28
CA LEU A 32 -18.05 -6.68 -11.51
C LEU A 32 -17.43 -5.46 -10.82
N ARG A 33 -18.08 -4.29 -10.87
CA ARG A 33 -17.61 -3.06 -10.20
C ARG A 33 -17.51 -3.21 -8.67
N GLN A 34 -18.39 -3.99 -8.06
CA GLN A 34 -18.40 -4.19 -6.61
C GLN A 34 -17.39 -5.26 -6.17
N THR A 35 -17.13 -6.26 -7.01
CA THR A 35 -16.30 -7.42 -6.68
C THR A 35 -14.83 -7.25 -7.05
N VAL A 36 -14.53 -6.54 -8.12
CA VAL A 36 -13.15 -6.33 -8.60
C VAL A 36 -12.86 -4.84 -8.68
N ARG A 37 -11.67 -4.44 -8.19
CA ARG A 37 -11.17 -3.07 -8.34
C ARG A 37 -10.59 -2.89 -9.74
N VAL A 38 -11.46 -2.66 -10.71
CA VAL A 38 -11.09 -2.60 -12.13
C VAL A 38 -11.62 -1.34 -12.82
N CYS A 39 -10.85 -0.81 -13.76
CA CYS A 39 -11.25 0.33 -14.55
C CYS A 39 -10.64 0.30 -15.96
N ASP A 40 -11.48 0.50 -16.98
CA ASP A 40 -11.12 0.53 -18.40
C ASP A 40 -11.85 1.69 -19.11
N PRO A 41 -11.39 2.95 -18.94
CA PRO A 41 -12.06 4.11 -19.54
C PRO A 41 -12.15 4.06 -21.07
N ASP A 42 -11.22 3.35 -21.72
CA ASP A 42 -11.18 3.23 -23.18
C ASP A 42 -12.06 2.09 -23.72
N LYS A 43 -12.72 1.30 -22.85
CA LYS A 43 -13.47 0.08 -23.19
C LYS A 43 -12.69 -0.83 -24.14
N ALA A 44 -11.38 -0.94 -23.89
CA ALA A 44 -10.44 -1.61 -24.75
C ALA A 44 -10.21 -3.07 -24.37
N ILE A 45 -10.58 -3.49 -23.15
CA ILE A 45 -10.57 -4.89 -22.73
C ILE A 45 -11.96 -5.52 -22.83
N SER A 46 -12.00 -6.83 -23.13
CA SER A 46 -13.27 -7.56 -23.18
C SER A 46 -13.78 -7.92 -21.79
N MET A 47 -15.11 -7.95 -21.63
CA MET A 47 -15.74 -8.33 -20.35
C MET A 47 -15.36 -9.75 -19.90
N SER A 48 -15.12 -10.67 -20.83
CA SER A 48 -14.71 -12.05 -20.51
C SER A 48 -13.30 -12.11 -19.92
N GLU A 49 -12.38 -11.21 -20.31
CA GLU A 49 -11.07 -11.09 -19.68
C GLU A 49 -11.18 -10.55 -18.25
N ILE A 50 -12.08 -9.60 -18.00
CA ILE A 50 -12.35 -9.08 -16.65
C ILE A 50 -12.98 -10.17 -15.77
N GLU A 51 -13.89 -10.97 -16.32
CA GLU A 51 -14.53 -12.06 -15.60
C GLU A 51 -13.51 -13.14 -15.18
N VAL A 52 -12.50 -13.39 -16.00
CA VAL A 52 -11.38 -14.28 -15.62
C VAL A 52 -10.63 -13.74 -14.40
N ILE A 53 -10.34 -12.43 -14.39
CA ILE A 53 -9.70 -11.76 -13.25
C ILE A 53 -10.56 -11.93 -11.99
N LYS A 54 -11.87 -11.66 -12.10
CA LYS A 54 -12.83 -11.87 -11.01
C LYS A 54 -12.76 -13.29 -10.47
N ASN A 55 -12.91 -14.28 -11.33
CA ASN A 55 -12.96 -15.69 -10.93
C ASN A 55 -11.67 -16.13 -10.22
N LYS A 56 -10.50 -15.66 -10.69
CA LYS A 56 -9.22 -15.95 -10.03
C LYS A 56 -9.12 -15.25 -8.67
N LEU A 57 -9.49 -13.97 -8.56
CA LEU A 57 -9.51 -13.24 -7.29
C LEU A 57 -10.47 -13.85 -6.28
N ASP A 58 -11.68 -14.24 -6.70
CA ASP A 58 -12.64 -14.91 -5.84
C ASP A 58 -12.07 -16.22 -5.29
N THR A 59 -11.35 -16.98 -6.12
CA THR A 59 -10.69 -18.22 -5.70
C THR A 59 -9.59 -17.94 -4.67
N ILE A 60 -8.77 -16.93 -4.92
CA ILE A 60 -7.73 -16.48 -4.00
C ILE A 60 -8.34 -16.06 -2.65
N TYR A 61 -9.32 -15.16 -2.67
CA TYR A 61 -9.94 -14.64 -1.47
C TYR A 61 -10.71 -15.70 -0.70
N LYS A 62 -11.34 -16.69 -1.36
CA LYS A 62 -11.94 -17.84 -0.68
C LYS A 62 -10.91 -18.66 0.11
N ARG A 63 -9.69 -18.83 -0.42
CA ARG A 63 -8.62 -19.58 0.24
C ARG A 63 -7.93 -18.78 1.36
N LYS A 64 -7.76 -17.48 1.18
CA LYS A 64 -6.91 -16.63 2.03
C LYS A 64 -7.66 -15.79 3.07
N ASN A 65 -8.99 -15.77 3.08
CA ASN A 65 -9.80 -14.94 3.99
C ASN A 65 -9.77 -15.27 5.49
N LYS A 66 -8.88 -16.16 5.96
CA LYS A 66 -8.89 -16.63 7.35
C LYS A 66 -8.25 -15.63 8.33
N TYR A 67 -7.19 -14.95 7.89
CA TYR A 67 -6.44 -14.00 8.71
C TYR A 67 -6.31 -12.68 7.98
N CYS A 68 -6.44 -11.61 8.75
CA CYS A 68 -6.54 -10.27 8.24
C CYS A 68 -5.18 -9.58 8.28
N VAL A 69 -4.66 -9.18 7.12
CA VAL A 69 -3.32 -8.60 6.96
C VAL A 69 -3.18 -7.26 7.71
N CYS A 70 -4.21 -6.40 7.68
CA CYS A 70 -4.16 -5.10 8.34
C CYS A 70 -4.67 -5.14 9.78
N ARG A 71 -5.93 -5.57 9.96
CA ARG A 71 -6.62 -5.56 11.26
C ARG A 71 -7.60 -6.73 11.37
N PRO A 72 -7.76 -7.35 12.56
CA PRO A 72 -8.66 -8.49 12.74
C PRO A 72 -10.13 -8.24 12.36
N ASP A 73 -10.58 -6.99 12.45
CA ASP A 73 -11.95 -6.53 12.22
C ASP A 73 -12.17 -5.91 10.83
N GLN A 74 -11.18 -5.97 9.94
CA GLN A 74 -11.28 -5.35 8.60
C GLN A 74 -12.39 -5.99 7.75
N LEU A 75 -12.98 -5.16 6.88
CA LEU A 75 -13.92 -5.64 5.87
C LEU A 75 -13.19 -6.52 4.86
N LYS A 76 -13.83 -7.65 4.51
CA LYS A 76 -13.29 -8.59 3.51
C LYS A 76 -13.05 -7.89 2.16
N PRO A 77 -12.00 -8.28 1.40
CA PRO A 77 -11.11 -9.40 1.66
C PRO A 77 -10.07 -9.09 2.74
N CYS A 78 -9.79 -10.09 3.58
CA CYS A 78 -8.81 -9.97 4.66
C CYS A 78 -7.34 -10.10 4.21
N TRP A 79 -7.10 -10.11 2.91
CA TRP A 79 -5.77 -10.32 2.34
C TRP A 79 -5.35 -9.13 1.48
N PHE A 80 -4.20 -9.23 0.80
CA PHE A 80 -3.75 -8.20 -0.14
C PHE A 80 -4.81 -7.90 -1.19
N ARG A 81 -4.95 -6.62 -1.54
CA ARG A 81 -6.01 -6.14 -2.44
C ARG A 81 -5.43 -5.85 -3.83
N PHE A 82 -5.98 -6.50 -4.85
CA PHE A 82 -5.53 -6.34 -6.22
C PHE A 82 -6.44 -5.40 -7.02
N GLY A 83 -5.83 -4.49 -7.77
CA GLY A 83 -6.49 -3.59 -8.70
C GLY A 83 -5.93 -3.66 -10.11
N PHE A 84 -6.81 -3.41 -11.09
CA PHE A 84 -6.51 -3.50 -12.52
C PHE A 84 -6.95 -2.23 -13.24
N ALA A 85 -5.99 -1.48 -13.77
CA ALA A 85 -6.24 -0.31 -14.60
C ALA A 85 -5.85 -0.64 -16.06
N PHE A 86 -6.74 -0.38 -17.01
CA PHE A 86 -6.50 -0.61 -18.43
C PHE A 86 -6.35 0.71 -19.17
N LEU A 87 -5.35 0.77 -20.04
CA LEU A 87 -5.12 1.91 -20.91
C LEU A 87 -4.87 1.42 -22.33
N ARG A 88 -5.59 1.97 -23.31
CA ARG A 88 -5.41 1.54 -24.70
C ARG A 88 -4.04 1.92 -25.23
N ARG A 89 -3.60 3.16 -24.97
CA ARG A 89 -2.28 3.66 -25.36
C ARG A 89 -1.80 4.70 -24.36
N MET A 90 -0.51 4.66 -24.05
CA MET A 90 0.16 5.63 -23.19
C MET A 90 0.95 6.61 -24.05
N PHE A 91 0.76 7.89 -23.79
CA PHE A 91 1.54 8.96 -24.39
C PHE A 91 2.34 9.64 -23.27
N PRO A 92 3.63 9.32 -23.12
CA PRO A 92 4.47 9.95 -22.12
C PRO A 92 4.54 11.45 -22.37
N VAL A 93 4.13 12.24 -21.38
CA VAL A 93 4.29 13.70 -21.40
C VAL A 93 5.36 14.04 -20.36
N GLU A 94 6.43 14.68 -20.79
CA GLU A 94 7.45 15.19 -19.87
C GLU A 94 6.79 16.24 -18.97
N THR A 95 6.92 16.05 -17.65
CA THR A 95 6.17 16.69 -16.53
C THR A 95 4.71 16.27 -16.35
N GLY A 96 4.16 15.38 -17.18
CA GLY A 96 2.79 14.86 -17.03
C GLY A 96 2.62 13.92 -15.84
N VAL A 97 3.73 13.41 -15.28
CA VAL A 97 3.77 12.70 -14.01
C VAL A 97 4.99 13.17 -13.23
N SER A 98 4.77 13.59 -11.99
CA SER A 98 5.80 14.05 -11.07
C SER A 98 5.80 13.20 -9.81
N ASN A 99 6.96 13.05 -9.17
CA ASN A 99 7.07 12.45 -7.83
C ASN A 99 6.37 13.32 -6.77
N LEU A 100 6.15 14.61 -7.07
CA LEU A 100 5.38 15.53 -6.23
C LEU A 100 3.88 15.29 -6.33
N TYR A 101 3.41 14.61 -7.38
CA TYR A 101 1.98 14.30 -7.51
C TYR A 101 1.64 13.14 -6.59
N SER A 102 0.53 13.31 -5.90
CA SER A 102 0.02 12.39 -4.90
C SER A 102 -1.49 12.30 -5.01
N ARG A 103 -2.09 11.49 -4.14
CA ARG A 103 -3.53 11.49 -3.89
C ARG A 103 -4.10 12.90 -3.71
N GLU A 104 -3.44 13.73 -2.91
CA GLU A 104 -3.94 15.05 -2.48
C GLU A 104 -3.69 16.14 -3.51
N PHE A 105 -2.66 15.96 -4.34
CA PHE A 105 -2.25 16.93 -5.34
C PHE A 105 -2.05 16.27 -6.71
N CYS A 106 -3.05 16.41 -7.57
CA CYS A 106 -3.03 15.89 -8.93
C CYS A 106 -3.61 16.93 -9.92
N PRO A 107 -2.77 17.79 -10.53
CA PRO A 107 -3.26 18.82 -11.43
C PRO A 107 -3.75 18.19 -12.75
N ALA A 108 -5.05 18.36 -13.05
CA ALA A 108 -5.69 17.85 -14.26
C ALA A 108 -5.60 18.83 -15.46
N ASN A 109 -4.81 19.90 -15.37
CA ASN A 109 -4.82 21.00 -16.33
C ASN A 109 -4.66 20.54 -17.79
N GLU A 110 -5.67 20.85 -18.60
CA GLU A 110 -5.72 20.58 -20.05
C GLU A 110 -4.54 21.20 -20.82
N THR A 111 -3.93 22.27 -20.28
CA THR A 111 -2.80 22.99 -20.89
C THR A 111 -1.49 22.19 -20.91
N LEU A 112 -1.31 21.19 -20.02
CA LEU A 112 -0.17 20.27 -20.08
C LEU A 112 -0.29 19.28 -21.25
N LEU A 113 -1.53 18.94 -21.66
CA LEU A 113 -1.83 18.03 -22.76
C LEU A 113 -1.70 18.69 -24.13
N SER A 114 -2.03 19.99 -24.25
CA SER A 114 -1.94 20.72 -25.52
C SER A 114 -0.50 21.07 -25.93
N PHE A 115 0.42 21.22 -24.97
CA PHE A 115 1.75 21.80 -25.23
C PHE A 115 2.79 20.83 -25.82
N LYS A 116 2.55 19.50 -25.82
CA LYS A 116 3.60 18.51 -26.12
C LYS A 116 3.26 17.41 -27.13
N LYS A 117 2.09 17.45 -27.78
CA LYS A 117 1.71 16.45 -28.81
C LYS A 117 2.72 16.36 -29.97
N SER A 118 3.46 17.44 -30.24
CA SER A 118 4.42 17.55 -31.36
C SER A 118 5.88 17.16 -31.03
N TYR A 119 6.29 17.11 -29.75
CA TYR A 119 7.70 16.90 -29.38
C TYR A 119 7.97 15.66 -28.50
N ALA A 120 6.95 15.07 -27.86
CA ALA A 120 7.16 14.10 -26.79
C ALA A 120 7.58 12.68 -27.23
N LEU A 121 7.28 12.26 -28.45
CA LEU A 121 7.58 10.91 -28.95
C LEU A 121 8.94 10.77 -29.64
N VAL A 122 9.56 11.88 -30.05
CA VAL A 122 10.79 11.86 -30.88
C VAL A 122 12.06 11.65 -30.03
N HIS A 123 12.01 11.89 -28.72
CA HIS A 123 13.19 11.81 -27.83
C HIS A 123 13.03 10.97 -26.56
N SER A 124 11.93 10.23 -26.38
CA SER A 124 11.73 9.42 -25.17
C SER A 124 12.55 8.11 -25.23
N THR A 125 13.43 7.88 -24.25
CA THR A 125 14.18 6.62 -24.10
C THR A 125 13.34 5.54 -23.42
N ARG A 126 13.76 4.27 -23.50
CA ARG A 126 13.13 3.16 -22.78
C ARG A 126 12.97 3.44 -21.28
N GLU A 127 14.01 3.98 -20.65
CA GLU A 127 14.02 4.31 -19.22
C GLU A 127 13.00 5.39 -18.87
N THR A 128 12.88 6.44 -19.71
CA THR A 128 11.90 7.50 -19.48
C THR A 128 10.46 6.98 -19.55
N ILE A 129 10.17 6.08 -20.49
CA ILE A 129 8.84 5.45 -20.61
C ILE A 129 8.55 4.53 -19.43
N ILE A 130 9.54 3.74 -19.00
CA ILE A 130 9.41 2.88 -17.83
C ILE A 130 9.12 3.73 -16.59
N ASN A 131 9.89 4.80 -16.36
CA ASN A 131 9.71 5.68 -15.23
C ASN A 131 8.34 6.38 -15.26
N TYR A 132 7.92 6.84 -16.43
CA TYR A 132 6.59 7.44 -16.61
C TYR A 132 5.48 6.44 -16.26
N GLY A 133 5.51 5.23 -16.81
CA GLY A 133 4.51 4.19 -16.54
C GLY A 133 4.48 3.73 -15.09
N LYS A 134 5.65 3.60 -14.44
CA LYS A 134 5.73 3.29 -13.00
C LYS A 134 5.10 4.39 -12.14
N ASN A 135 5.41 5.64 -12.42
CA ASN A 135 4.82 6.76 -11.68
C ASN A 135 3.32 6.93 -11.98
N PHE A 136 2.88 6.60 -13.19
CA PHE A 136 1.47 6.55 -13.54
C PHE A 136 0.74 5.52 -12.66
N ALA A 137 1.23 4.27 -12.63
CA ALA A 137 0.65 3.20 -11.82
C ALA A 137 0.66 3.56 -10.32
N ARG A 138 1.75 4.15 -9.81
CA ARG A 138 1.85 4.64 -8.43
C ARG A 138 0.74 5.64 -8.11
N LEU A 139 0.59 6.66 -8.96
CA LEU A 139 -0.37 7.73 -8.73
C LEU A 139 -1.81 7.22 -8.78
N LEU A 140 -2.13 6.29 -9.69
CA LEU A 140 -3.44 5.63 -9.71
C LEU A 140 -3.71 4.87 -8.41
N ARG A 141 -2.75 4.07 -7.95
CA ARG A 141 -2.88 3.27 -6.72
C ARG A 141 -3.22 4.16 -5.52
N GLU A 142 -2.44 5.22 -5.33
CA GLU A 142 -2.63 6.20 -4.26
C GLU A 142 -3.99 6.92 -4.32
N ARG A 143 -4.49 7.19 -5.53
CA ARG A 143 -5.79 7.84 -5.75
C ARG A 143 -6.98 6.88 -5.55
N TRP A 144 -6.80 5.59 -5.82
CA TRP A 144 -7.87 4.60 -5.78
C TRP A 144 -8.21 4.09 -4.38
N LEU A 145 -7.29 4.22 -3.42
CA LEU A 145 -7.54 3.88 -2.01
C LEU A 145 -8.13 2.49 -1.83
N MET A 146 -7.53 1.52 -2.50
CA MET A 146 -8.05 0.16 -2.49
C MET A 146 -7.79 -0.52 -1.15
N GLY A 147 -6.67 -0.18 -0.49
CA GLY A 147 -6.23 -0.75 0.78
C GLY A 147 -6.59 0.09 2.02
N GLU A 148 -6.54 -0.54 3.18
CA GLU A 148 -6.69 0.10 4.49
C GLU A 148 -5.36 0.45 5.16
N CYS A 149 -4.31 -0.34 4.90
CA CYS A 149 -2.98 -0.19 5.48
C CYS A 149 -1.87 -0.31 4.42
N ASP A 150 -2.16 0.15 3.20
CA ASP A 150 -1.27 0.03 2.03
C ASP A 150 -0.93 -1.44 1.66
N GLU A 151 -1.88 -2.36 1.87
CA GLU A 151 -1.83 -3.76 1.44
C GLU A 151 -2.23 -3.96 -0.04
N ASP A 152 -2.31 -2.87 -0.79
CA ASP A 152 -2.86 -2.82 -2.13
C ASP A 152 -1.79 -2.90 -3.23
N ILE A 153 -2.16 -3.59 -4.32
CA ILE A 153 -1.32 -3.85 -5.49
C ILE A 153 -2.12 -3.44 -6.72
N LEU A 154 -1.57 -2.52 -7.51
CA LEU A 154 -2.18 -2.09 -8.77
C LEU A 154 -1.37 -2.58 -9.97
N PHE A 155 -2.04 -3.22 -10.90
CA PHE A 155 -1.53 -3.50 -12.24
C PHE A 155 -2.12 -2.49 -13.24
N LEU A 156 -1.25 -1.69 -13.86
CA LEU A 156 -1.59 -0.85 -15.00
C LEU A 156 -1.21 -1.59 -16.28
N ILE A 157 -2.21 -2.02 -17.03
CA ILE A 157 -2.08 -2.81 -18.24
C ILE A 157 -2.29 -1.92 -19.46
N LEU A 158 -1.22 -1.73 -20.21
CA LEU A 158 -1.19 -0.97 -21.43
C LEU A 158 -1.41 -1.92 -22.62
N LEU A 159 -2.54 -1.81 -23.31
CA LEU A 159 -2.89 -2.74 -24.38
C LEU A 159 -2.03 -2.55 -25.64
N LYS A 160 -1.60 -1.32 -25.92
CA LYS A 160 -0.64 -1.02 -27.01
C LYS A 160 0.70 -0.58 -26.44
N ARG A 161 1.65 -1.51 -26.38
CA ARG A 161 3.03 -1.25 -25.93
C ARG A 161 3.73 -0.19 -26.82
N PRO A 162 4.43 0.79 -26.22
CA PRO A 162 5.28 1.73 -26.95
C PRO A 162 6.49 1.01 -27.54
N ASN A 163 6.90 1.39 -28.75
CA ASN A 163 7.97 0.73 -29.49
C ASN A 163 9.30 0.68 -28.71
N GLN A 164 9.56 1.67 -27.86
CA GLN A 164 10.77 1.76 -27.04
C GLN A 164 10.85 0.66 -25.95
N LEU A 165 9.71 0.06 -25.59
CA LEU A 165 9.67 -1.04 -24.61
C LEU A 165 9.90 -2.42 -25.24
N VAL A 166 9.77 -2.53 -26.57
CA VAL A 166 10.07 -3.77 -27.32
C VAL A 166 11.55 -4.11 -27.18
N ARG A 167 11.89 -5.36 -26.87
CA ARG A 167 13.29 -5.79 -26.78
C ARG A 167 13.84 -5.97 -28.19
N LYS A 168 15.08 -5.50 -28.41
CA LYS A 168 15.72 -5.54 -29.74
C LYS A 168 15.79 -6.95 -30.35
N ASN A 169 15.85 -7.99 -29.52
CA ASN A 169 15.93 -9.39 -29.96
C ASN A 169 14.58 -10.01 -30.37
N ALA A 170 13.45 -9.33 -30.11
CA ALA A 170 12.13 -9.78 -30.58
C ALA A 170 11.83 -9.32 -32.02
N LEU A 171 12.63 -8.37 -32.54
CA LEU A 171 12.46 -7.82 -33.90
C LEU A 171 12.97 -8.75 -35.02
N SER A 172 13.71 -9.81 -34.68
CA SER A 172 14.32 -10.72 -35.66
C SER A 172 13.40 -11.82 -36.17
N TYR A 173 12.21 -12.00 -35.58
CA TYR A 173 11.31 -13.13 -35.89
C TYR A 173 10.00 -12.74 -36.59
N LEU A 174 9.74 -11.44 -36.82
CA LEU A 174 8.51 -10.98 -37.47
C LEU A 174 8.78 -10.62 -38.94
N PRO A 175 8.17 -11.34 -39.90
CA PRO A 175 8.26 -10.97 -41.31
C PRO A 175 7.48 -9.67 -41.52
N THR A 176 8.17 -8.67 -42.07
CA THR A 176 7.60 -7.49 -42.76
C THR A 176 6.35 -6.83 -42.15
N GLY A 177 6.56 -5.74 -41.41
CA GLY A 177 5.66 -4.58 -41.45
C GLY A 177 4.46 -4.54 -40.50
N ILE A 178 4.09 -5.63 -39.84
CA ILE A 178 3.03 -5.61 -38.82
C ILE A 178 3.67 -5.83 -37.44
N MET A 179 4.08 -4.73 -36.80
CA MET A 179 4.46 -4.79 -35.39
C MET A 179 3.24 -5.18 -34.58
N SER A 180 3.17 -6.44 -34.12
CA SER A 180 2.18 -6.87 -33.15
C SER A 180 2.35 -6.02 -31.88
N GLN A 181 1.44 -5.08 -31.64
CA GLN A 181 1.43 -4.26 -30.43
C GLN A 181 0.92 -5.13 -29.29
N ALA A 182 1.82 -5.90 -28.69
CA ALA A 182 1.53 -6.70 -27.50
C ALA A 182 1.21 -5.78 -26.30
N PRO A 183 0.44 -6.25 -25.30
CA PRO A 183 0.26 -5.53 -24.05
C PRO A 183 1.56 -5.36 -23.25
N TYR A 184 1.56 -4.46 -22.27
CA TYR A 184 2.64 -4.25 -21.31
C TYR A 184 2.09 -3.92 -19.93
N ILE A 185 2.66 -4.53 -18.89
CA ILE A 185 2.19 -4.42 -17.50
C ILE A 185 3.18 -3.58 -16.70
N PHE A 186 2.67 -2.52 -16.08
CA PHE A 186 3.31 -1.84 -14.96
C PHE A 186 2.63 -2.26 -13.66
N ALA A 187 3.40 -2.37 -12.58
CA ALA A 187 2.86 -2.68 -11.26
C ALA A 187 3.28 -1.61 -10.25
N SER A 188 2.41 -1.33 -9.29
CA SER A 188 2.69 -0.51 -8.12
C SER A 188 2.21 -1.22 -6.87
N TYR A 189 3.00 -1.11 -5.80
CA TYR A 189 2.78 -1.80 -4.54
C TYR A 189 2.67 -0.78 -3.42
N GLY A 190 1.75 -0.98 -2.49
CA GLY A 190 1.69 -0.24 -1.24
C GLY A 190 2.87 -0.53 -0.32
N SER A 191 3.05 0.35 0.67
CA SER A 191 4.19 0.33 1.60
C SER A 191 4.28 -1.00 2.38
N LEU A 192 3.16 -1.53 2.86
CA LEU A 192 3.13 -2.81 3.57
C LEU A 192 3.56 -3.99 2.69
N VAL A 193 3.14 -3.99 1.42
CA VAL A 193 3.53 -5.02 0.46
C VAL A 193 5.05 -5.00 0.27
N GLN A 194 5.63 -3.82 0.08
CA GLN A 194 7.08 -3.64 -0.07
C GLN A 194 7.84 -4.08 1.19
N GLU A 195 7.39 -3.67 2.38
CA GLU A 195 8.01 -4.04 3.65
C GLU A 195 8.09 -5.57 3.84
N LYS A 196 6.99 -6.27 3.53
CA LYS A 196 6.94 -7.74 3.63
C LYS A 196 7.93 -8.41 2.68
N ILE A 197 8.03 -7.92 1.44
CA ILE A 197 8.94 -8.47 0.43
C ILE A 197 10.40 -8.18 0.76
N ASP A 198 10.70 -6.98 1.25
CA ASP A 198 12.05 -6.58 1.63
C ASP A 198 12.56 -7.39 2.82
N THR A 199 11.69 -7.62 3.81
CA THR A 199 11.98 -8.50 4.95
C THR A 199 12.33 -9.91 4.47
N PHE A 200 11.50 -10.48 3.59
CA PHE A 200 11.75 -11.81 3.02
C PHE A 200 13.05 -11.87 2.20
N SER A 201 13.32 -10.85 1.38
CA SER A 201 14.49 -10.78 0.50
C SER A 201 15.79 -10.61 1.28
N SER A 202 15.75 -9.92 2.43
CA SER A 202 16.89 -9.73 3.32
C SER A 202 17.31 -11.04 4.02
N LEU A 203 16.35 -11.90 4.35
CA LEU A 203 16.58 -13.11 5.15
C LEU A 203 17.02 -14.31 4.32
N ILE A 204 16.67 -14.36 3.04
CA ILE A 204 17.15 -15.42 2.12
C ILE A 204 18.64 -15.22 1.76
N ASN A 205 19.18 -14.01 1.94
CA ASN A 205 20.51 -13.66 1.48
C ASN A 205 21.40 -13.18 2.64
N GLU A 206 21.93 -14.12 3.43
CA GLU A 206 22.99 -13.89 4.42
C GLU A 206 24.35 -13.46 3.81
N PHE A 207 24.46 -13.25 2.49
CA PHE A 207 25.69 -12.77 1.85
C PHE A 207 25.47 -11.48 1.02
N PRO A 208 26.15 -10.37 1.35
CA PRO A 208 25.98 -9.10 0.67
C PRO A 208 26.97 -8.99 -0.49
N ILE A 209 26.51 -9.17 -1.73
CA ILE A 209 27.29 -8.71 -2.90
C ILE A 209 26.41 -7.88 -3.82
N ASN A 210 26.87 -6.66 -4.05
CA ASN A 210 26.34 -5.56 -4.86
C ASN A 210 25.84 -5.99 -6.26
N LYS A 211 24.64 -6.54 -6.36
CA LYS A 211 23.81 -6.48 -7.57
C LYS A 211 22.52 -5.77 -7.21
N LYS A 212 22.10 -4.80 -8.05
CA LYS A 212 20.77 -4.15 -8.00
C LYS A 212 19.74 -5.24 -7.67
N ARG A 213 19.28 -5.29 -6.42
CA ARG A 213 18.34 -6.30 -5.95
C ARG A 213 17.01 -6.01 -6.63
N LEU A 214 16.67 -6.80 -7.64
CA LEU A 214 15.33 -6.75 -8.20
C LEU A 214 14.38 -7.40 -7.21
N ASP A 215 13.39 -6.62 -6.78
CA ASP A 215 12.19 -7.03 -6.06
C ASP A 215 11.60 -8.31 -6.71
N PRO A 216 11.37 -9.40 -5.93
CA PRO A 216 10.73 -10.62 -6.38
C PRO A 216 9.44 -10.41 -7.18
N LEU A 217 8.56 -9.48 -6.77
CA LEU A 217 7.33 -9.19 -7.49
C LEU A 217 7.61 -8.48 -8.81
N GLN A 218 8.58 -7.57 -8.83
CA GLN A 218 9.05 -6.93 -10.06
C GLN A 218 9.61 -7.97 -11.06
N LYS A 219 10.29 -9.03 -10.59
CA LYS A 219 10.76 -10.12 -11.47
C LYS A 219 9.60 -10.87 -12.13
N ILE A 220 8.53 -11.12 -11.39
CA ILE A 220 7.32 -11.77 -11.93
C ILE A 220 6.74 -10.90 -13.05
N VAL A 221 6.54 -9.61 -12.79
CA VAL A 221 6.00 -8.67 -13.79
C VAL A 221 6.89 -8.59 -15.04
N GLU A 222 8.21 -8.62 -14.87
CA GLU A 222 9.15 -8.62 -16.00
C GLU A 222 9.11 -9.93 -16.81
N ALA A 223 8.95 -11.08 -16.16
CA ALA A 223 8.78 -12.37 -16.81
C ALA A 223 7.46 -12.42 -17.60
N GLU A 224 6.37 -11.95 -17.01
CA GLU A 224 5.06 -11.90 -17.68
C GLU A 224 5.03 -10.92 -18.85
N ASN A 225 5.75 -9.80 -18.77
CA ASN A 225 5.94 -8.90 -19.92
C ASN A 225 6.68 -9.54 -21.10
N VAL A 226 7.57 -10.49 -20.82
CA VAL A 226 8.24 -11.31 -21.85
C VAL A 226 7.26 -12.32 -22.44
N ASN A 227 6.41 -12.94 -21.63
CA ASN A 227 5.35 -13.82 -22.14
C ASN A 227 4.40 -13.06 -23.09
N LEU A 228 4.00 -11.84 -22.73
CA LEU A 228 3.22 -10.98 -23.64
C LEU A 228 3.97 -10.67 -24.95
N GLU A 229 5.29 -10.46 -24.89
CA GLU A 229 6.12 -10.25 -26.08
C GLU A 229 6.18 -11.50 -26.97
N ASN A 230 6.15 -12.68 -26.37
CA ASN A 230 6.17 -13.98 -27.04
C ASN A 230 4.78 -14.41 -27.56
N GLY A 231 3.75 -13.56 -27.45
CA GLY A 231 2.42 -13.82 -28.00
C GLY A 231 1.45 -14.56 -27.06
N TYR A 232 1.77 -14.70 -25.78
CA TYR A 232 0.81 -15.23 -24.80
C TYR A 232 -0.36 -14.25 -24.66
N SER A 233 -1.58 -14.79 -24.51
CA SER A 233 -2.78 -13.97 -24.34
C SER A 233 -2.78 -13.27 -22.99
N LEU A 234 -3.42 -12.09 -22.93
CA LEU A 234 -3.55 -11.32 -21.69
C LEU A 234 -4.26 -12.12 -20.60
N LYS A 235 -5.24 -12.94 -20.98
CA LYS A 235 -5.92 -13.89 -20.10
C LYS A 235 -4.93 -14.80 -19.36
N VAL A 236 -4.11 -15.54 -20.11
CA VAL A 236 -3.14 -16.50 -19.54
C VAL A 236 -2.11 -15.79 -18.67
N VAL A 237 -1.61 -14.66 -19.16
CA VAL A 237 -0.63 -13.86 -18.44
C VAL A 237 -1.19 -13.35 -17.11
N THR A 238 -2.45 -12.89 -17.09
CA THR A 238 -3.07 -12.36 -15.88
C THR A 238 -3.35 -13.46 -14.84
N GLU A 239 -3.76 -14.65 -15.30
CA GLU A 239 -3.93 -15.82 -14.43
C GLU A 239 -2.59 -16.23 -13.78
N ASN A 240 -1.53 -16.33 -14.58
CA ASN A 240 -0.18 -16.67 -14.11
C ASN A 240 0.40 -15.61 -13.17
N LEU A 241 0.18 -14.33 -13.49
CA LEU A 241 0.60 -13.20 -12.68
C LEU A 241 -0.02 -13.29 -11.28
N LEU A 242 -1.34 -13.45 -11.20
CA LEU A 242 -2.06 -13.57 -9.92
C LEU A 242 -1.63 -14.81 -9.14
N GLU A 243 -1.38 -15.93 -9.82
CA GLU A 243 -0.93 -17.16 -9.18
C GLU A 243 0.48 -17.05 -8.58
N GLN A 244 1.43 -16.48 -9.31
CA GLN A 244 2.79 -16.27 -8.80
C GLN A 244 2.84 -15.21 -7.70
N PHE A 245 2.02 -14.16 -7.80
CA PHE A 245 1.85 -13.19 -6.71
C PHE A 245 1.24 -13.85 -5.47
N GLU A 246 0.19 -14.66 -5.64
CA GLU A 246 -0.41 -15.38 -4.53
C GLU A 246 0.60 -16.27 -3.83
N ALA A 247 1.36 -17.06 -4.59
CA ALA A 247 2.38 -17.97 -4.05
C ALA A 247 3.48 -17.22 -3.30
N THR A 248 4.00 -16.14 -3.89
CA THR A 248 5.08 -15.35 -3.30
C THR A 248 4.63 -14.66 -2.00
N LEU A 249 3.49 -13.96 -2.06
CA LEU A 249 2.95 -13.25 -0.90
C LEU A 249 2.52 -14.22 0.22
N SER A 250 1.97 -15.37 -0.14
CA SER A 250 1.63 -16.43 0.84
C SER A 250 2.87 -16.98 1.53
N GLN A 251 3.94 -17.22 0.77
CA GLN A 251 5.19 -17.72 1.33
C GLN A 251 5.80 -16.70 2.31
N THR A 252 5.68 -15.41 2.00
CA THR A 252 6.09 -14.33 2.89
C THR A 252 5.23 -14.29 4.16
N ASP A 253 3.90 -14.39 4.02
CA ASP A 253 2.96 -14.37 5.16
C ASP A 253 3.09 -15.59 6.07
N GLU A 254 3.33 -16.78 5.53
CA GLU A 254 3.48 -18.02 6.31
C GLU A 254 4.78 -18.05 7.11
N LYS A 255 5.89 -17.57 6.51
CA LYS A 255 7.20 -17.52 7.19
C LYS A 255 7.29 -16.39 8.20
N TYR A 256 6.60 -15.28 7.96
CA TYR A 256 6.61 -14.10 8.81
C TYR A 256 5.18 -13.60 9.00
N PRO A 257 4.39 -14.31 9.84
CA PRO A 257 3.09 -13.81 10.22
C PRO A 257 3.31 -12.43 10.83
N SER A 258 2.73 -11.40 10.20
CA SER A 258 2.75 -10.05 10.76
C SER A 258 2.29 -10.18 12.22
N PRO A 259 3.02 -9.60 13.19
CA PRO A 259 2.55 -9.59 14.55
C PRO A 259 1.25 -8.80 14.52
N ASN A 260 0.12 -9.52 14.46
CA ASN A 260 -1.20 -9.00 14.78
C ASN A 260 -0.97 -8.08 15.96
N SER A 261 -1.43 -6.83 15.84
CA SER A 261 -1.29 -5.74 16.79
C SER A 261 -1.90 -6.06 18.16
N ARG A 262 -1.44 -7.12 18.82
CA ARG A 262 -1.23 -7.12 20.25
C ARG A 262 -0.06 -6.17 20.42
N SER A 263 -0.32 -5.03 21.04
CA SER A 263 0.70 -4.15 21.57
C SER A 263 1.75 -5.00 22.30
N HIS A 264 2.82 -5.38 21.62
CA HIS A 264 3.92 -6.10 22.23
C HIS A 264 4.62 -5.04 23.07
N ILE A 265 4.28 -5.00 24.36
CA ILE A 265 5.07 -4.26 25.34
C ILE A 265 6.47 -4.87 25.21
N PRO A 266 7.50 -4.10 24.83
CA PRO A 266 8.82 -4.66 24.63
C PRO A 266 9.32 -5.30 25.93
N ASP A 267 10.05 -6.41 25.84
CA ASP A 267 10.39 -7.23 27.01
C ASP A 267 11.11 -6.43 28.10
N TRP A 268 11.92 -5.44 27.71
CA TRP A 268 12.56 -4.52 28.65
C TRP A 268 11.54 -3.72 29.49
N ALA A 269 10.41 -3.32 28.89
CA ALA A 269 9.37 -2.58 29.59
C ALA A 269 8.62 -3.49 30.57
N MET A 270 8.36 -4.75 30.21
CA MET A 270 7.80 -5.74 31.14
C MET A 270 8.74 -5.99 32.34
N VAL A 271 10.04 -6.13 32.10
CA VAL A 271 11.04 -6.27 33.18
C VAL A 271 11.02 -5.04 34.10
N VAL A 272 10.95 -3.83 33.55
CA VAL A 272 10.84 -2.60 34.36
C VAL A 272 9.57 -2.56 35.19
N PHE A 273 8.41 -2.95 34.64
CA PHE A 273 7.15 -3.00 35.40
C PHE A 273 7.19 -4.02 36.54
N ILE A 274 7.74 -5.21 36.29
CA ILE A 274 7.87 -6.27 37.31
C ILE A 274 8.83 -5.82 38.42
N MET A 275 9.98 -5.23 38.08
CA MET A 275 10.93 -4.73 39.06
C MET A 275 10.35 -3.58 39.88
N CYS A 276 9.58 -2.68 39.25
CA CYS A 276 8.88 -1.60 39.95
C CYS A 276 7.84 -2.15 40.95
N ALA A 277 7.04 -3.13 40.54
CA ALA A 277 6.07 -3.78 41.42
C ALA A 277 6.73 -4.48 42.62
N LEU A 278 7.86 -5.19 42.41
CA LEU A 278 8.63 -5.81 43.48
C LEU A 278 9.20 -4.77 44.47
N LEU A 279 9.71 -3.65 43.97
CA LEU A 279 10.20 -2.55 44.81
C LEU A 279 9.06 -1.92 45.63
N CYS A 280 7.87 -1.75 45.04
CA CYS A 280 6.69 -1.29 45.76
C CYS A 280 6.29 -2.27 46.87
N LEU A 281 6.31 -3.58 46.61
CA LEU A 281 6.02 -4.61 47.61
C LEU A 281 7.05 -4.58 48.75
N LEU A 282 8.34 -4.49 48.45
CA LEU A 282 9.39 -4.38 49.46
C LEU A 282 9.23 -3.13 50.34
N MET A 283 8.84 -1.99 49.76
CA MET A 283 8.53 -0.78 50.56
C MET A 283 7.34 -1.00 51.49
N THR A 284 6.28 -1.67 51.04
CA THR A 284 5.13 -1.95 51.92
C THR A 284 5.49 -2.90 53.07
N ILE A 285 6.33 -3.90 52.82
CA ILE A 285 6.83 -4.80 53.87
C ILE A 285 7.72 -4.03 54.85
N GLY A 286 8.61 -3.16 54.36
CA GLY A 286 9.46 -2.30 55.20
C GLY A 286 8.63 -1.34 56.10
N LEU A 287 7.55 -0.76 55.56
CA LEU A 287 6.63 0.09 56.32
C LEU A 287 5.82 -0.71 57.35
N CYS A 288 5.41 -1.93 57.04
CA CYS A 288 4.73 -2.82 57.98
C CYS A 288 5.66 -3.27 59.12
N LEU A 289 6.93 -3.58 58.83
CA LEU A 289 7.92 -3.95 59.85
C LEU A 289 8.28 -2.76 60.76
N MET A 290 8.44 -1.54 60.21
CA MET A 290 8.66 -0.34 61.04
C MET A 290 7.47 0.02 61.92
N ARG A 291 6.23 -0.28 61.50
CA ARG A 291 5.04 -0.10 62.36
C ARG A 291 5.03 -1.07 63.55
N THR A 292 5.69 -2.21 63.44
CA THR A 292 5.79 -3.20 64.54
C THR A 292 6.96 -2.95 65.49
N SER A 293 7.97 -2.16 65.11
CA SER A 293 9.12 -1.87 65.98
C SER A 293 8.93 -0.69 66.95
N VAL A 294 7.91 0.16 66.76
CA VAL A 294 7.66 1.37 67.58
C VAL A 294 6.50 1.17 68.59
N ARG A 295 6.34 -0.03 69.14
CA ARG A 295 5.35 -0.30 70.18
C ARG A 295 5.95 -0.90 71.45
N ARG A 296 6.90 -0.17 72.06
CA ARG A 296 7.23 -0.28 73.49
C ARG A 296 7.89 1.02 73.97
N GLY A 297 7.20 1.80 74.82
CA GLY A 297 7.82 2.81 75.69
C GLY A 297 7.20 4.21 75.64
N SER A 298 6.47 4.57 76.71
CA SER A 298 5.68 5.79 77.00
C SER A 298 6.48 7.11 77.16
N PRO A 299 5.80 8.28 77.32
CA PRO A 299 6.27 9.62 76.94
C PRO A 299 6.84 10.43 78.11
N ARG A 300 7.39 11.64 77.83
CA ARG A 300 7.25 12.92 78.59
C ARG A 300 8.53 13.79 78.52
N SER A 301 8.54 14.77 77.62
CA SER A 301 8.84 16.19 77.90
C SER A 301 8.85 17.03 76.61
N LYS A 302 8.16 18.17 76.65
CA LYS A 302 8.30 19.35 75.77
C LYS A 302 9.08 20.41 76.58
N PRO A 303 9.49 21.57 76.03
CA PRO A 303 9.71 21.97 74.62
C PRO A 303 11.03 22.77 74.42
N MET A 304 11.46 23.05 73.18
CA MET A 304 11.72 24.42 72.68
C MET A 304 12.27 24.47 71.24
N ASP A 305 11.82 25.52 70.55
CA ASP A 305 12.14 26.15 69.26
C ASP A 305 13.42 25.73 68.52
N THR A 306 13.43 25.63 67.19
CA THR A 306 13.39 26.82 66.32
C THR A 306 12.98 26.53 64.87
N THR A 307 11.97 27.27 64.43
CA THR A 307 11.87 27.99 63.13
C THR A 307 12.83 27.62 61.98
N ARG A 308 12.30 27.03 60.90
CA ARG A 308 12.40 27.59 59.52
C ARG A 308 11.49 26.83 58.54
N ARG A 309 10.65 27.58 57.82
CA ARG A 309 9.64 27.09 56.88
C ARG A 309 9.73 27.93 55.61
N TRP A 310 10.01 27.34 54.45
CA TRP A 310 9.61 27.76 53.07
C TRP A 310 9.84 26.55 52.13
N LYS A 311 8.79 25.78 51.75
CA LYS A 311 7.94 25.85 50.54
C LYS A 311 8.63 25.54 49.20
N ALA A 312 8.28 24.38 48.61
CA ALA A 312 7.80 24.13 47.24
C ALA A 312 7.49 22.61 47.18
N GLY A 313 6.34 22.07 46.80
CA GLY A 313 5.33 22.56 45.87
C GLY A 313 5.34 21.71 44.59
N PHE A 314 5.16 20.39 44.68
CA PHE A 314 4.75 19.57 43.53
C PHE A 314 3.33 19.07 43.78
N VAL A 315 2.38 19.69 43.06
CA VAL A 315 0.97 19.31 43.01
C VAL A 315 0.81 18.41 41.78
N GLY A 316 0.68 17.12 42.00
CA GLY A 316 0.23 16.14 41.01
C GLY A 316 -0.99 15.43 41.57
N GLY A 317 -2.13 16.12 41.60
CA GLY A 317 -3.41 15.57 42.04
C GLY A 317 -4.39 15.57 40.89
N MET A 318 -4.38 14.50 40.10
CA MET A 318 -5.40 14.20 39.09
C MET A 318 -6.58 13.58 39.84
N TRP A 319 -7.66 14.35 40.03
CA TRP A 319 -8.94 13.84 40.52
C TRP A 319 -9.86 13.57 39.32
N TYR A 320 -10.20 12.31 39.13
CA TYR A 320 -11.45 11.92 38.49
C TYR A 320 -12.52 11.94 39.58
N ASP A 321 -13.64 12.64 39.35
CA ASP A 321 -14.97 12.05 39.53
C ASP A 321 -16.09 12.94 38.95
N VAL A 322 -16.73 12.38 37.91
CA VAL A 322 -18.18 12.21 37.73
C VAL A 322 -19.13 13.18 38.45
N CYS A 323 -19.86 14.00 37.67
CA CYS A 323 -21.34 14.09 37.65
C CYS A 323 -21.79 15.18 36.65
N LYS A 324 -22.59 14.89 35.63
CA LYS A 324 -24.07 14.72 35.64
C LYS A 324 -24.82 16.04 35.36
N ASN A 325 -25.42 16.09 34.17
CA ASN A 325 -26.67 16.78 33.77
C ASN A 325 -26.97 18.22 34.23
N LYS A 326 -27.07 19.15 33.27
CA LYS A 326 -28.29 19.91 32.86
C LYS A 326 -27.86 21.03 31.89
N ILE A 327 -28.36 21.04 30.64
CA ILE A 327 -29.46 21.91 30.17
C ILE A 327 -29.31 23.36 30.65
N ILE A 328 -29.12 24.30 29.71
CA ILE A 328 -30.06 25.39 29.40
C ILE A 328 -29.51 26.22 28.23
N SER A 329 -30.43 26.45 27.31
CA SER A 329 -30.47 27.41 26.21
C SER A 329 -30.02 28.84 26.52
N LEU A 330 -29.44 29.50 25.53
CA LEU A 330 -29.86 30.81 25.03
C LEU A 330 -29.46 30.96 23.57
#